data_AF-A0A3D4WSA3-F1
#
_entry.id   AF-A0A3D4WSA3-F1
#
_cell.length_a   1.000
_cell.length_b   1.000
_cell.length_c   1.000
_cell.angle_alpha   90.00
_cell.angle_beta   90.00
_cell.angle_gamma   90.00
#
_symmetry.space_group_name_H-M   'P 1'
#
loop_
_entity.id
_entity.type
_entity.pdbx_description
1 polymer ?
#
loop_
_entity_poly.entity_id
_entity_poly.type
_entity_poly.pdbx_seq_one_letter_code
_entity_poly.pdbx_strand_id
1 'polypeptide(L)'
;AVSPLAILVGYLVGVLVTVVAAYGSARRGAAVAPVAALGTDAALPRRSLVVRTVAGSLAMAGGVIAVVATSGSTLTDPERVVGMGGGLIGWLAVILLAPLLASAVLLPLSHLVSRRGSAVSRLAVRNAIRDPRRTAATASALMIGLALVTAFATVGASLESALTEEIKNDVPARTSVVQSASAWSGVQKSVLDKVRGVSGVDSVASPMQGFGMLVQGTKQSGLTITSVEGDALGKALTPVIVAGKADLANGVLLAQSVADERGIKVGDTITVSPGQPGSPDSPSQGEFTAKVTGIYAHSQVFRGVVVNRSVMPANATDYLAAIYVTGGDPAAVGKALDAAFADRPDVVVLDREAVIKQYTAEVDLALNIVYALLGAAVIIAVFGVVNTLALSVLERTREIGVFRAVGATRTLVRRSVRRESVVIASYGGLLGVVVGVLLGGVMQHVITGAPIFDLAVPLPVVASALGGMVVVGVLAALWPARRAARTDVLEAIATS
;
A
#
# COMPACT_ATOMS: atom_id res chain seq x y z
N ALA A 1 -19.43 7.74 -11.66
CA ALA A 1 -20.06 6.96 -12.75
C ALA A 1 -18.97 6.21 -13.51
N VAL A 2 -19.14 4.91 -13.78
CA VAL A 2 -18.17 4.13 -14.57
C VAL A 2 -18.31 4.48 -16.04
N SER A 3 -17.21 4.78 -16.74
CA SER A 3 -17.29 5.14 -18.16
C SER A 3 -17.54 3.87 -19.01
N PRO A 4 -18.41 3.93 -20.03
CA PRO A 4 -18.61 2.81 -20.97
C PRO A 4 -17.29 2.38 -21.64
N LEU A 5 -16.38 3.34 -21.87
CA LEU A 5 -15.05 3.10 -22.39
C LEU A 5 -14.22 2.19 -21.46
N ALA A 6 -14.26 2.43 -20.15
CA ALA A 6 -13.52 1.62 -19.18
C ALA A 6 -13.97 0.15 -19.19
N ILE A 7 -15.29 -0.09 -19.33
CA ILE A 7 -15.84 -1.44 -19.45
C ILE A 7 -15.35 -2.12 -20.74
N LEU A 8 -15.40 -1.42 -21.87
CA LEU A 8 -15.00 -1.95 -23.16
C LEU A 8 -13.49 -2.25 -23.22
N VAL A 9 -12.67 -1.34 -22.68
CA VAL A 9 -11.22 -1.55 -22.54
C VAL A 9 -10.93 -2.74 -21.63
N GLY A 10 -11.59 -2.85 -20.48
CA GLY A 10 -11.44 -3.99 -19.58
C GLY A 10 -11.76 -5.32 -20.28
N TYR A 11 -12.85 -5.37 -21.05
CA TYR A 11 -13.25 -6.56 -21.79
C TYR A 11 -12.24 -6.92 -22.89
N LEU A 12 -11.79 -5.94 -23.67
CA LEU A 12 -10.79 -6.14 -24.73
C LEU A 12 -9.45 -6.64 -24.16
N VAL A 13 -8.98 -6.04 -23.06
CA VAL A 13 -7.75 -6.48 -22.39
C VAL A 13 -7.92 -7.91 -21.89
N GLY A 14 -9.05 -8.25 -21.26
CA GLY A 14 -9.34 -9.60 -20.80
C GLY A 14 -9.30 -10.64 -21.94
N VAL A 15 -9.95 -10.33 -23.08
CA VAL A 15 -9.93 -11.20 -24.27
C VAL A 15 -8.52 -11.31 -24.84
N LEU A 16 -7.81 -10.19 -25.02
CA LEU A 16 -6.46 -10.17 -25.57
C LEU A 16 -5.49 -11.02 -24.72
N VAL A 17 -5.48 -10.81 -23.41
CA VAL A 17 -4.63 -11.58 -22.47
C VAL A 17 -4.96 -13.07 -22.54
N THR A 18 -6.25 -13.42 -22.60
CA THR A 18 -6.69 -14.83 -22.70
C THR A 18 -6.23 -15.47 -24.01
N VAL A 19 -6.40 -14.77 -25.13
CA VAL A 19 -5.97 -15.24 -26.46
C VAL A 19 -4.46 -15.41 -26.52
N VAL A 20 -3.68 -14.43 -26.03
CA VAL A 20 -2.20 -14.50 -26.02
C VAL A 20 -1.72 -15.67 -25.15
N ALA A 21 -2.33 -15.86 -23.97
CA ALA A 21 -2.00 -16.97 -23.09
C ALA A 21 -2.32 -18.33 -23.75
N ALA A 22 -3.49 -18.46 -24.37
CA ALA A 22 -3.93 -19.68 -25.04
C ALA A 22 -3.14 -19.99 -26.31
N TYR A 23 -2.75 -18.97 -27.08
CA TYR A 23 -2.01 -19.10 -28.33
C TYR A 23 -0.67 -19.81 -28.11
N GLY A 24 0.06 -19.46 -27.05
CA GLY A 24 1.33 -20.11 -26.71
C GLY A 24 1.18 -21.60 -26.41
N SER A 25 0.10 -22.03 -25.74
CA SER A 25 -0.22 -23.46 -25.55
C SER A 25 -0.68 -24.14 -26.82
N ALA A 26 -1.56 -23.50 -27.60
CA ALA A 26 -2.13 -24.06 -28.82
C ALA A 26 -1.05 -24.32 -29.87
N ARG A 27 -0.15 -23.34 -30.09
CA ARG A 27 0.96 -23.46 -31.03
C ARG A 27 1.96 -24.54 -30.60
N ARG A 28 2.17 -24.72 -29.30
CA ARG A 28 3.01 -25.81 -28.76
C ARG A 28 2.41 -27.18 -29.04
N GLY A 29 1.11 -27.34 -28.81
CA GLY A 29 0.41 -28.59 -29.12
C GLY A 29 0.42 -28.89 -30.62
N ALA A 30 0.18 -27.88 -31.46
CA ALA A 30 0.20 -28.02 -32.92
C ALA A 30 1.59 -28.31 -33.50
N ALA A 31 2.67 -27.98 -32.80
CA ALA A 31 4.04 -28.21 -33.24
C ALA A 31 4.58 -29.62 -32.92
N VAL A 32 3.81 -30.47 -32.23
CA VAL A 32 4.21 -31.86 -31.96
C VAL A 32 3.98 -32.69 -33.22
N ALA A 33 5.06 -33.30 -33.74
CA ALA A 33 4.97 -34.16 -34.90
C ALA A 33 4.09 -35.40 -34.61
N PRO A 34 3.19 -35.83 -35.53
CA PRO A 34 2.31 -36.97 -35.31
C PRO A 34 3.04 -38.27 -34.95
N VAL A 35 4.25 -38.48 -35.51
CA VAL A 35 5.10 -39.63 -35.23
C VAL A 35 5.64 -39.61 -33.79
N ALA A 36 5.93 -38.42 -33.24
CA ALA A 36 6.36 -38.27 -31.85
C ALA A 36 5.22 -38.57 -30.86
N ALA A 37 3.96 -38.41 -31.27
CA ALA A 37 2.80 -38.76 -30.45
C ALA A 37 2.53 -40.28 -30.39
N LEU A 38 3.10 -41.06 -31.31
CA LEU A 38 2.99 -42.52 -31.36
C LEU A 38 4.13 -43.24 -30.61
N GLY A 39 5.16 -42.51 -30.16
CA GLY A 39 6.27 -43.06 -29.38
C GLY A 39 5.92 -43.15 -27.90
N THR A 40 6.10 -44.34 -27.30
CA THR A 40 5.88 -44.58 -25.86
C THR A 40 6.82 -43.78 -24.94
N ASP A 41 7.91 -43.22 -25.49
CA ASP A 41 8.93 -42.43 -24.80
C ASP A 41 9.10 -41.01 -25.37
N ALA A 42 8.00 -40.32 -25.68
CA ALA A 42 8.06 -38.91 -26.06
C ALA A 42 8.39 -38.00 -24.86
N ALA A 43 9.61 -38.12 -24.31
CA ALA A 43 10.15 -37.20 -23.34
C ALA A 43 10.35 -35.84 -24.03
N LEU A 44 9.38 -34.92 -23.85
CA LEU A 44 9.46 -33.55 -24.37
C LEU A 44 10.85 -32.95 -24.01
N PRO A 45 11.57 -32.36 -24.98
CA PRO A 45 12.89 -31.81 -24.72
C PRO A 45 12.85 -30.80 -23.57
N ARG A 46 13.65 -31.02 -22.53
CA ARG A 46 13.83 -30.05 -21.45
C ARG A 46 14.51 -28.81 -22.03
N ARG A 47 13.73 -27.80 -22.46
CA ARG A 47 14.28 -26.49 -22.86
C ARG A 47 15.20 -25.96 -21.77
N SER A 48 16.28 -25.25 -22.12
CA SER A 48 17.16 -24.64 -21.13
C SER A 48 16.45 -23.50 -20.39
N LEU A 49 16.80 -23.25 -19.13
CA LEU A 49 16.31 -22.09 -18.37
C LEU A 49 16.99 -20.78 -18.81
N VAL A 50 18.03 -20.86 -19.65
CA VAL A 50 18.95 -19.77 -19.98
C VAL A 50 18.23 -18.56 -20.57
N VAL A 51 17.35 -18.76 -21.56
CA VAL A 51 16.62 -17.63 -22.17
C VAL A 51 15.73 -16.92 -21.16
N ARG A 52 15.05 -17.68 -20.30
CA ARG A 52 14.18 -17.12 -19.25
C ARG A 52 14.98 -16.41 -18.18
N THR A 53 16.13 -16.95 -17.77
CA THR A 53 17.00 -16.31 -16.78
C THR A 53 17.65 -15.06 -17.34
N VAL A 54 18.12 -15.06 -18.59
CA VAL A 54 18.69 -13.87 -19.23
C VAL A 54 17.62 -12.79 -19.39
N ALA A 55 16.45 -13.13 -19.92
CA ALA A 55 15.34 -12.17 -20.04
C ALA A 55 14.90 -11.62 -18.68
N GLY A 56 14.79 -12.48 -17.66
CA GLY A 56 14.48 -12.08 -16.29
C GLY A 56 15.54 -11.17 -15.68
N SER A 57 16.82 -11.48 -15.83
CA SER A 57 17.92 -10.65 -15.33
C SER A 57 17.99 -9.28 -16.02
N LEU A 58 17.78 -9.23 -17.34
CA LEU A 58 17.72 -7.98 -18.10
C LEU A 58 16.52 -7.12 -17.69
N ALA A 59 15.34 -7.74 -17.54
CA ALA A 59 14.16 -7.05 -17.03
C ALA A 59 14.37 -6.52 -15.61
N MET A 60 15.00 -7.31 -14.72
CA MET A 60 15.31 -6.88 -13.35
C MET A 60 16.27 -5.69 -13.36
N ALA A 61 17.33 -5.74 -14.16
CA ALA A 61 18.28 -4.63 -14.28
C ALA A 61 17.59 -3.36 -14.81
N GLY A 62 16.79 -3.48 -15.87
CA GLY A 62 16.03 -2.35 -16.42
C GLY A 62 15.03 -1.76 -15.42
N GLY A 63 14.31 -2.62 -14.67
CA GLY A 63 13.38 -2.18 -13.63
C GLY A 63 14.08 -1.45 -12.49
N VAL A 64 15.20 -1.98 -11.99
CA VAL A 64 16.00 -1.32 -10.95
C VAL A 64 16.57 0.00 -11.44
N ILE A 65 17.11 0.07 -12.66
CA ILE A 65 17.62 1.32 -13.24
C ILE A 65 16.51 2.36 -13.33
N ALA A 66 15.30 1.99 -13.79
CA ALA A 66 14.17 2.90 -13.87
C ALA A 66 13.74 3.43 -12.49
N VAL A 67 13.68 2.58 -11.47
CA VAL A 67 13.35 2.98 -10.09
C VAL A 67 14.43 3.88 -9.49
N VAL A 68 15.71 3.55 -9.68
CA VAL A 68 16.83 4.36 -9.16
C VAL A 68 16.94 5.71 -9.88
N ALA A 69 16.70 5.74 -11.20
CA ALA A 69 16.68 6.98 -11.97
C ALA A 69 15.54 7.92 -11.55
N THR A 70 14.50 7.37 -10.90
CA THR A 70 13.32 8.10 -10.43
C THR A 70 13.24 8.14 -8.91
N SER A 71 14.38 8.06 -8.19
CA SER A 71 14.41 8.07 -6.72
C SER A 71 14.50 9.48 -6.10
N GLY A 72 14.34 10.54 -6.89
CA GLY A 72 14.40 11.93 -6.44
C GLY A 72 13.17 12.35 -5.64
N SER A 73 13.31 13.34 -4.75
CA SER A 73 12.19 13.83 -3.92
C SER A 73 11.16 14.65 -4.70
N THR A 74 11.54 15.22 -5.85
CA THR A 74 10.66 16.02 -6.72
C THR A 74 10.44 15.28 -8.04
N LEU A 75 9.39 14.47 -8.11
CA LEU A 75 9.05 13.69 -9.31
C LEU A 75 8.06 14.43 -10.19
N THR A 76 8.42 14.61 -11.46
CA THR A 76 7.49 15.01 -12.52
C THR A 76 6.54 13.87 -12.89
N ASP A 77 5.39 14.17 -13.50
CA ASP A 77 4.42 13.14 -13.92
C ASP A 77 5.03 12.04 -14.81
N PRO A 78 5.91 12.34 -15.78
CA PRO A 78 6.60 11.31 -16.56
C PRO A 78 7.50 10.42 -15.70
N GLU A 79 8.23 11.00 -14.73
CA GLU A 79 9.11 10.24 -13.83
C GLU A 79 8.31 9.31 -12.92
N ARG A 80 7.13 9.73 -12.46
CA ARG A 80 6.20 8.87 -11.70
C ARG A 80 5.78 7.64 -12.50
N VAL A 81 5.47 7.82 -13.79
CA VAL A 81 5.11 6.72 -14.71
C VAL A 81 6.30 5.78 -14.92
N VAL A 82 7.51 6.33 -15.11
CA VAL A 82 8.73 5.53 -15.29
C VAL A 82 9.08 4.74 -14.02
N GLY A 83 8.97 5.35 -12.84
CA GLY A 83 9.23 4.68 -11.56
C GLY A 83 8.25 3.55 -11.29
N MET A 84 6.94 3.80 -11.50
CA MET A 84 5.91 2.76 -11.39
C MET A 84 6.12 1.64 -12.41
N GLY A 85 6.40 1.99 -13.67
CA GLY A 85 6.72 1.04 -14.72
C GLY A 85 7.96 0.19 -14.39
N GLY A 86 9.00 0.80 -13.84
CA GLY A 86 10.20 0.13 -13.34
C GLY A 86 9.90 -0.87 -12.24
N GLY A 87 9.08 -0.50 -11.26
CA GLY A 87 8.61 -1.38 -10.19
C GLY A 87 7.84 -2.59 -10.72
N LEU A 88 6.91 -2.37 -11.67
CA LEU A 88 6.15 -3.44 -12.33
C LEU A 88 7.04 -4.38 -13.13
N ILE A 89 7.99 -3.84 -13.91
CA ILE A 89 8.96 -4.63 -14.66
C ILE A 89 9.83 -5.47 -13.71
N GLY A 90 10.30 -4.88 -12.60
CA GLY A 90 11.05 -5.59 -11.57
C GLY A 90 10.24 -6.74 -10.95
N TRP A 91 8.97 -6.51 -10.64
CA TRP A 91 8.08 -7.56 -10.14
C TRP A 91 7.89 -8.70 -11.15
N LEU A 92 7.64 -8.38 -12.42
CA LEU A 92 7.55 -9.36 -13.50
C LEU A 92 8.87 -10.12 -13.71
N ALA A 93 10.01 -9.44 -13.55
CA ALA A 93 11.33 -10.05 -13.61
C ALA A 93 11.52 -11.09 -12.51
N VAL A 94 11.01 -10.85 -11.30
CA VAL A 94 11.04 -11.85 -10.21
C VAL A 94 10.20 -13.07 -10.56
N ILE A 95 9.04 -12.92 -11.22
CA ILE A 95 8.25 -14.06 -11.71
C ILE A 95 9.06 -14.88 -12.75
N LEU A 96 9.80 -14.20 -13.64
CA LEU A 96 10.67 -14.89 -14.60
C LEU A 96 11.82 -15.61 -13.90
N LEU A 97 12.41 -15.02 -12.86
CA LEU A 97 13.52 -15.58 -12.09
C LEU A 97 13.09 -16.58 -11.01
N ALA A 98 11.79 -16.73 -10.74
CA ALA A 98 11.26 -17.62 -9.72
C ALA A 98 11.79 -19.07 -9.77
N PRO A 99 12.04 -19.73 -10.92
CA PRO A 99 12.66 -21.06 -10.93
C PRO A 99 14.10 -21.08 -10.41
N LEU A 100 14.86 -20.01 -10.66
CA LEU A 100 16.24 -19.85 -10.17
C LEU A 100 16.23 -19.53 -8.67
N LEU A 101 15.34 -18.64 -8.24
CA LEU A 101 15.13 -18.30 -6.83
C LEU A 101 14.64 -19.51 -6.02
N ALA A 102 13.82 -20.40 -6.61
CA ALA A 102 13.34 -21.60 -5.93
C ALA A 102 14.50 -22.50 -5.53
N SER A 103 15.44 -22.72 -6.45
CA SER A 103 16.67 -23.46 -6.16
C SER A 103 17.49 -22.75 -5.09
N ALA A 104 17.72 -21.44 -5.23
CA ALA A 104 18.53 -20.67 -4.28
C ALA A 104 17.96 -20.68 -2.85
N VAL A 105 16.63 -20.58 -2.70
CA VAL A 105 15.96 -20.51 -1.39
C VAL A 105 15.73 -21.91 -0.80
N LEU A 106 15.36 -22.91 -1.60
CA LEU A 106 15.02 -24.23 -1.10
C LEU A 106 16.24 -25.12 -0.82
N LEU A 107 17.38 -24.91 -1.46
CA LEU A 107 18.62 -25.65 -1.19
C LEU A 107 19.08 -25.51 0.26
N PRO A 108 19.29 -24.30 0.82
CA PRO A 108 19.68 -24.15 2.23
C PRO A 108 18.60 -24.67 3.18
N LEU A 109 17.32 -24.51 2.84
CA LEU A 109 16.22 -25.10 3.60
C LEU A 109 16.32 -26.64 3.64
N SER A 110 16.76 -27.28 2.56
CA SER A 110 16.97 -28.73 2.51
C SER A 110 18.06 -29.21 3.46
N HIS A 111 19.12 -28.40 3.67
CA HIS A 111 20.17 -28.71 4.65
C HIS A 111 19.67 -28.57 6.08
N LEU A 112 18.84 -27.56 6.35
CA LEU A 112 18.24 -27.37 7.67
C LEU A 112 17.26 -28.51 8.01
N VAL A 113 16.37 -28.82 7.06
CA VAL A 113 15.36 -29.88 7.19
C VAL A 113 16.00 -31.27 7.18
N SER A 114 17.16 -31.46 6.55
CA SER A 114 17.84 -32.76 6.59
C SER A 114 18.38 -33.08 7.99
N ARG A 115 18.87 -32.06 8.72
CA ARG A 115 19.40 -32.19 10.08
C ARG A 115 18.34 -32.38 11.17
N ARG A 116 17.23 -31.63 11.11
CA ARG A 116 16.21 -31.59 12.18
C ARG A 116 14.82 -32.05 11.76
N GLY A 117 14.58 -32.24 10.48
CA GLY A 117 13.25 -32.53 9.95
C GLY A 117 12.90 -34.02 9.96
N SER A 118 11.60 -34.30 10.08
CA SER A 118 11.03 -35.63 9.85
C SER A 118 11.36 -36.18 8.45
N ALA A 119 11.30 -37.50 8.26
CA ALA A 119 11.46 -38.13 6.95
C ALA A 119 10.49 -37.55 5.90
N VAL A 120 9.27 -37.21 6.30
CA VAL A 120 8.24 -36.63 5.44
C VAL A 120 8.62 -35.24 4.94
N SER A 121 9.15 -34.39 5.82
CA SER A 121 9.60 -33.04 5.44
C SER A 121 10.82 -33.08 4.53
N ARG A 122 11.74 -34.05 4.74
CA ARG A 122 12.88 -34.25 3.83
C ARG A 122 12.42 -34.64 2.43
N LEU A 123 11.46 -35.55 2.33
CA LEU A 123 10.89 -35.98 1.04
C LEU A 123 10.21 -34.80 0.32
N ALA A 124 9.40 -34.03 1.05
CA ALA A 124 8.68 -32.88 0.52
C ALA A 124 9.62 -31.80 -0.05
N VAL A 125 10.67 -31.43 0.68
CA VAL A 125 11.63 -30.42 0.21
C VAL A 125 12.43 -30.92 -0.99
N ARG A 126 12.88 -32.18 -0.98
CA ARG A 126 13.55 -32.79 -2.14
C ARG A 126 12.66 -32.82 -3.39
N ASN A 127 11.38 -33.14 -3.22
CA ASN A 127 10.41 -33.13 -4.32
C ASN A 127 10.19 -31.74 -4.91
N ALA A 128 10.16 -30.70 -4.06
CA ALA A 128 10.05 -29.31 -4.50
C ALA A 128 11.30 -28.84 -5.28
N ILE A 129 12.50 -29.31 -4.89
CA ILE A 129 13.76 -28.95 -5.56
C ILE A 129 13.94 -29.70 -6.89
N ARG A 130 13.38 -30.91 -7.02
CA ARG A 130 13.58 -31.78 -8.20
C ARG A 130 13.05 -31.16 -9.50
N ASP A 131 12.02 -30.30 -9.42
CA ASP A 131 11.51 -29.56 -10.57
C ASP A 131 11.24 -28.08 -10.20
N PRO A 132 12.27 -27.22 -10.29
CA PRO A 132 12.14 -25.80 -9.94
C PRO A 132 11.15 -25.05 -10.83
N ARG A 133 10.90 -25.51 -12.06
CA ARG A 133 9.93 -24.85 -12.96
C ARG A 133 8.51 -25.06 -12.48
N ARG A 134 8.20 -26.29 -12.10
CA ARG A 134 6.88 -26.64 -11.59
C ARG A 134 6.62 -26.01 -10.22
N THR A 135 7.64 -26.02 -9.35
CA THR A 135 7.61 -25.32 -8.06
C THR A 135 7.42 -23.81 -8.24
N ALA A 136 8.11 -23.18 -9.20
CA ALA A 136 7.94 -21.77 -9.48
C ALA A 136 6.56 -21.45 -10.07
N ALA A 137 6.03 -22.27 -10.99
CA ALA A 137 4.70 -22.04 -11.58
C ALA A 137 3.56 -22.14 -10.56
N THR A 138 3.68 -23.07 -9.60
CA THR A 138 2.73 -23.22 -8.50
C THR A 138 2.86 -22.08 -7.49
N ALA A 139 4.09 -21.75 -7.09
CA ALA A 139 4.36 -20.68 -6.14
C ALA A 139 4.04 -19.29 -6.70
N SER A 140 4.19 -19.04 -8.01
CA SER A 140 4.02 -17.72 -8.61
C SER A 140 2.59 -17.19 -8.49
N ALA A 141 1.58 -18.05 -8.59
CA ALA A 141 0.19 -17.62 -8.44
C ALA A 141 -0.07 -17.06 -7.02
N LEU A 142 0.45 -17.75 -6.01
CA LEU A 142 0.38 -17.33 -4.61
C LEU A 142 1.25 -16.11 -4.33
N MET A 143 2.45 -16.08 -4.91
CA MET A 143 3.39 -14.96 -4.82
C MET A 143 2.79 -13.67 -5.36
N ILE A 144 2.09 -13.73 -6.51
CA ILE A 144 1.43 -12.58 -7.12
C ILE A 144 0.36 -12.01 -6.18
N GLY A 145 -0.53 -12.86 -5.67
CA GLY A 145 -1.59 -12.42 -4.76
C GLY A 145 -1.04 -11.82 -3.47
N LEU A 146 -0.05 -12.49 -2.86
CA LEU A 146 0.54 -12.02 -1.61
C LEU A 146 1.38 -10.75 -1.81
N ALA A 147 2.11 -10.62 -2.92
CA ALA A 147 2.87 -9.41 -3.23
C ALA A 147 1.97 -8.19 -3.35
N LEU A 148 0.78 -8.34 -3.95
CA LEU A 148 -0.18 -7.25 -4.02
C LEU A 148 -0.73 -6.92 -2.63
N VAL A 149 -1.09 -7.93 -1.82
CA VAL A 149 -1.56 -7.70 -0.44
C VAL A 149 -0.52 -6.93 0.38
N THR A 150 0.74 -7.36 0.34
CA THR A 150 1.80 -6.69 1.11
C THR A 150 2.19 -5.34 0.53
N ALA A 151 2.17 -5.15 -0.80
CA ALA A 151 2.42 -3.85 -1.41
C ALA A 151 1.39 -2.80 -0.98
N PHE A 152 0.10 -3.11 -1.10
CA PHE A 152 -0.95 -2.20 -0.65
C PHE A 152 -0.95 -2.01 0.87
N ALA A 153 -0.62 -3.05 1.64
CA ALA A 153 -0.48 -2.92 3.08
C ALA A 153 0.68 -2.01 3.48
N THR A 154 1.82 -2.10 2.79
CA THR A 154 2.96 -1.20 3.01
C THR A 154 2.59 0.24 2.67
N VAL A 155 1.96 0.49 1.52
CA VAL A 155 1.50 1.84 1.16
C VAL A 155 0.53 2.40 2.22
N GLY A 156 -0.43 1.57 2.65
CA GLY A 156 -1.40 1.92 3.68
C GLY A 156 -0.76 2.29 5.01
N ALA A 157 0.07 1.40 5.55
CA ALA A 157 0.77 1.61 6.81
C ALA A 157 1.70 2.83 6.76
N SER A 158 2.37 3.07 5.63
CA SER A 158 3.20 4.27 5.46
C SER A 158 2.37 5.54 5.41
N LEU A 159 1.22 5.52 4.74
CA LEU A 159 0.31 6.66 4.70
C LEU A 159 -0.28 6.95 6.08
N GLU A 160 -0.71 5.92 6.82
CA GLU A 160 -1.17 6.04 8.20
C GLU A 160 -0.08 6.58 9.13
N SER A 161 1.16 6.09 8.98
CA SER A 161 2.31 6.58 9.75
C SER A 161 2.60 8.03 9.45
N ALA A 162 2.60 8.43 8.18
CA ALA A 162 2.80 9.81 7.76
C ALA A 162 1.70 10.73 8.33
N LEU A 163 0.42 10.36 8.19
CA LEU A 163 -0.71 11.11 8.77
C LEU A 163 -0.61 11.21 10.29
N THR A 164 -0.22 10.12 10.95
CA THR A 164 -0.05 10.07 12.41
C THR A 164 1.06 10.99 12.88
N GLU A 165 2.22 10.96 12.22
CA GLU A 165 3.36 11.83 12.54
C GLU A 165 3.03 13.29 12.28
N GLU A 166 2.37 13.58 11.17
CA GLU A 166 1.94 14.92 10.80
C GLU A 166 1.01 15.53 11.87
N ILE A 167 -0.02 14.80 12.30
CA ILE A 167 -0.92 15.26 13.37
C ILE A 167 -0.16 15.38 14.69
N LYS A 168 0.75 14.46 15.02
CA LYS A 168 1.57 14.54 16.25
C LYS A 168 2.52 15.73 16.26
N ASN A 169 3.00 16.15 15.10
CA ASN A 169 3.87 17.31 14.94
C ASN A 169 3.09 18.63 15.09
N ASP A 170 1.90 18.71 14.49
CA ASP A 170 1.08 19.92 14.52
C ASP A 170 0.32 20.10 15.84
N VAL A 171 -0.11 18.99 16.45
CA VAL A 171 -1.00 18.95 17.62
C VAL A 171 -0.27 18.34 18.82
N PRO A 172 0.08 19.16 19.83
CA PRO A 172 0.71 18.67 21.05
C PRO A 172 -0.12 17.59 21.76
N ALA A 173 0.54 16.70 22.51
CA ALA A 173 -0.11 15.62 23.25
C ALA A 173 -1.13 16.09 24.31
N ARG A 174 -1.00 17.36 24.74
CA ARG A 174 -1.85 17.97 25.76
C ARG A 174 -3.08 18.69 25.20
N THR A 175 -3.30 18.58 23.89
CA THR A 175 -4.35 19.32 23.19
C THR A 175 -5.61 18.47 23.09
N SER A 176 -6.73 19.04 23.53
CA SER A 176 -8.08 18.56 23.22
C SER A 176 -8.60 19.30 21.99
N VAL A 177 -9.33 18.60 21.13
CA VAL A 177 -9.86 19.16 19.88
C VAL A 177 -11.38 19.17 19.96
N VAL A 178 -11.98 20.35 19.84
CA VAL A 178 -13.43 20.53 19.78
C VAL A 178 -13.81 20.81 18.33
N GLN A 179 -14.65 19.95 17.77
CA GLN A 179 -15.09 20.06 16.38
C GLN A 179 -16.59 19.79 16.25
N SER A 180 -17.14 20.01 15.06
CA SER A 180 -18.53 19.63 14.78
C SER A 180 -18.67 18.11 14.68
N ALA A 181 -19.80 17.57 15.13
CA ALA A 181 -20.15 16.17 14.94
C ALA A 181 -20.33 15.80 13.46
N SER A 182 -20.66 16.78 12.62
CA SER A 182 -20.73 16.60 11.16
C SER A 182 -19.44 17.10 10.51
N ALA A 183 -18.76 16.18 9.82
CA ALA A 183 -17.53 16.45 9.06
C ALA A 183 -17.69 17.54 7.96
N TRP A 184 -18.92 17.85 7.58
CA TRP A 184 -19.25 18.81 6.52
C TRP A 184 -19.63 20.20 7.06
N SER A 185 -19.55 20.41 8.37
CA SER A 185 -19.94 21.67 9.01
C SER A 185 -18.81 22.20 9.90
N GLY A 186 -18.50 23.49 9.74
CA GLY A 186 -17.56 24.18 10.63
C GLY A 186 -18.15 24.39 12.02
N VAL A 187 -17.28 24.68 12.98
CA VAL A 187 -17.67 25.00 14.35
C VAL A 187 -18.30 26.40 14.41
N GLN A 188 -19.41 26.55 15.13
CA GLN A 188 -20.03 27.87 15.31
C GLN A 188 -19.20 28.75 16.24
N LYS A 189 -19.18 30.07 16.00
CA LYS A 189 -18.46 31.04 16.85
C LYS A 189 -18.91 31.00 18.32
N SER A 190 -20.19 30.70 18.57
CA SER A 190 -20.74 30.51 19.93
C SER A 190 -20.06 29.38 20.72
N VAL A 191 -19.57 28.35 20.03
CA VAL A 191 -18.81 27.25 20.64
C VAL A 191 -17.43 27.76 21.07
N LEU A 192 -16.76 28.53 20.23
CA LEU A 192 -15.45 29.13 20.55
C LEU A 192 -15.52 30.00 21.80
N ASP A 193 -16.54 30.84 21.91
CA ASP A 193 -16.73 31.70 23.08
C ASP A 193 -17.00 30.88 24.35
N LYS A 194 -17.77 29.79 24.25
CA LYS A 194 -18.02 28.88 25.37
C LYS A 194 -16.77 28.11 25.79
N VAL A 195 -15.96 27.62 24.84
CA VAL A 195 -14.68 26.93 25.10
C VAL A 195 -13.73 27.82 25.89
N ARG A 196 -13.62 29.10 25.53
CA ARG A 196 -12.75 30.07 26.23
C ARG A 196 -13.16 30.31 27.68
N GLY A 197 -14.43 30.05 28.04
CA GLY A 197 -14.95 30.20 29.40
C GLY A 197 -14.83 28.95 30.27
N VAL A 198 -14.35 27.81 29.74
CA VAL A 198 -14.25 26.55 30.51
C VAL A 198 -13.05 26.61 31.47
N SER A 199 -13.28 26.22 32.72
CA SER A 199 -12.24 26.19 33.76
C SER A 199 -11.11 25.22 33.40
N GLY A 200 -9.86 25.67 33.49
CA GLY A 200 -8.67 24.85 33.21
C GLY A 200 -8.15 24.93 31.77
N VAL A 201 -8.78 25.77 30.92
CA VAL A 201 -8.28 26.11 29.59
C VAL A 201 -7.23 27.22 29.69
N ASP A 202 -6.01 26.95 29.24
CA ASP A 202 -4.90 27.91 29.26
C ASP A 202 -4.73 28.62 27.92
N SER A 203 -4.90 27.90 26.80
CA SER A 203 -4.77 28.47 25.45
C SER A 203 -5.75 27.80 24.49
N VAL A 204 -6.29 28.62 23.59
CA VAL A 204 -7.24 28.20 22.56
C VAL A 204 -6.70 28.68 21.22
N ALA A 205 -6.51 27.75 20.29
CA ALA A 205 -6.20 28.04 18.90
C ALA A 205 -7.40 27.64 18.04
N SER A 206 -7.86 28.54 17.17
CA SER A 206 -9.03 28.27 16.35
C SER A 206 -8.72 28.52 14.86
N PRO A 207 -7.93 27.65 14.21
CA PRO A 207 -7.59 27.82 12.81
C PRO A 207 -8.86 27.88 11.97
N MET A 208 -8.99 28.95 11.19
CA MET A 208 -10.05 29.07 10.19
C MET A 208 -9.47 28.74 8.81
N GLN A 209 -10.26 28.05 8.00
CA GLN A 209 -9.88 27.69 6.65
C GLN A 209 -10.74 28.46 5.66
N GLY A 210 -10.08 29.09 4.70
CA GLY A 210 -10.68 29.79 3.57
C GLY A 210 -10.02 29.36 2.27
N PHE A 211 -10.59 29.80 1.15
CA PHE A 211 -9.97 29.64 -0.16
C PHE A 211 -9.44 30.98 -0.64
N GLY A 212 -8.35 30.93 -1.40
CA GLY A 212 -7.80 32.11 -2.05
C GLY A 212 -6.99 31.74 -3.28
N MET A 213 -6.47 32.79 -3.92
CA MET A 213 -5.61 32.68 -5.09
C MET A 213 -4.25 33.30 -4.76
N LEU A 214 -3.18 32.57 -5.06
CA LEU A 214 -1.84 33.17 -5.14
C LEU A 214 -1.70 33.86 -6.49
N VAL A 215 -1.45 35.16 -6.46
CA VAL A 215 -1.25 35.99 -7.64
C VAL A 215 0.24 36.26 -7.80
N GLN A 216 0.82 35.82 -8.91
CA GLN A 216 2.22 36.07 -9.26
C GLN A 216 2.32 36.45 -10.73
N GLY A 217 2.40 37.75 -11.01
CA GLY A 217 2.31 38.29 -12.36
C GLY A 217 0.96 37.93 -13.00
N THR A 218 0.98 37.24 -14.14
CA THR A 218 -0.24 36.78 -14.85
C THR A 218 -0.72 35.38 -14.43
N LYS A 219 0.01 34.67 -13.56
CA LYS A 219 -0.38 33.33 -13.11
C LYS A 219 -1.15 33.41 -11.79
N GLN A 220 -2.34 32.82 -11.77
CA GLN A 220 -3.15 32.64 -10.57
C GLN A 220 -3.32 31.14 -10.28
N SER A 221 -3.06 30.71 -9.05
CA SER A 221 -3.40 29.35 -8.59
C SER A 221 -4.26 29.41 -7.34
N GLY A 222 -5.29 28.57 -7.29
CA GLY A 222 -6.07 28.35 -6.08
C GLY A 222 -5.21 27.72 -4.99
N LEU A 223 -5.41 28.20 -3.77
CA LEU A 223 -4.84 27.65 -2.55
C LEU A 223 -5.84 27.75 -1.41
N THR A 224 -5.59 26.98 -0.36
CA THR A 224 -6.28 27.16 0.92
C THR A 224 -5.51 28.19 1.74
N ILE A 225 -6.23 29.12 2.35
CA ILE A 225 -5.66 30.04 3.35
C ILE A 225 -6.06 29.53 4.73
N THR A 226 -5.08 29.41 5.62
CA THR A 226 -5.31 29.09 7.03
C THR A 226 -5.06 30.35 7.86
N SER A 227 -6.06 30.83 8.58
CA SER A 227 -5.92 32.00 9.46
C SER A 227 -5.92 31.61 10.93
N VAL A 228 -4.88 32.01 11.65
CA VAL A 228 -4.63 31.60 13.04
C VAL A 228 -4.34 32.84 13.89
N GLU A 229 -4.71 32.81 15.18
CA GLU A 229 -4.26 33.84 16.10
C GLU A 229 -2.73 33.81 16.24
N GLY A 230 -2.08 34.98 16.23
CA GLY A 230 -0.62 35.04 16.27
C GLY A 230 0.01 34.40 17.51
N ASP A 231 -0.71 34.36 18.64
CA ASP A 231 -0.28 33.80 19.92
C ASP A 231 -0.57 32.30 20.08
N ALA A 232 -1.36 31.73 19.17
CA ALA A 232 -1.68 30.30 19.13
C ALA A 232 -0.54 29.44 18.57
N LEU A 233 0.31 30.01 17.71
CA LEU A 233 1.52 29.35 17.21
C LEU A 233 2.57 29.19 18.31
N GLY A 234 3.10 27.98 18.46
CA GLY A 234 4.08 27.64 19.49
C GLY A 234 3.48 27.19 20.83
N LYS A 235 2.14 27.25 20.98
CA LYS A 235 1.42 26.78 22.18
C LYS A 235 0.51 25.60 21.87
N ALA A 236 -0.61 25.87 21.20
CA ALA A 236 -1.63 24.88 20.89
C ALA A 236 -1.44 24.27 19.49
N LEU A 237 -0.71 24.97 18.60
CA LEU A 237 -0.31 24.46 17.30
C LEU A 237 1.17 24.77 17.02
N THR A 238 1.91 23.80 16.49
CA THR A 238 3.36 23.91 16.25
C THR A 238 3.72 23.48 14.83
N PRO A 239 3.62 24.36 13.83
CA PRO A 239 4.00 24.00 12.47
C PRO A 239 5.51 23.69 12.41
N VAL A 240 5.87 22.61 11.73
CA VAL A 240 7.27 22.24 11.51
C VAL A 240 7.84 23.15 10.42
N ILE A 241 8.75 24.04 10.79
CA ILE A 241 9.39 24.97 9.87
C ILE A 241 10.62 24.31 9.22
N VAL A 242 10.60 24.24 7.89
CA VAL A 242 11.69 23.70 7.07
C VAL A 242 12.72 24.79 6.76
N ALA A 243 12.25 26.02 6.54
CA ALA A 243 13.10 27.18 6.28
C ALA A 243 12.52 28.47 6.88
N GLY A 244 13.36 29.35 7.41
CA GLY A 244 12.94 30.64 7.95
C GLY A 244 12.46 30.56 9.41
N LYS A 245 11.48 31.39 9.77
CA LYS A 245 10.91 31.47 11.13
C LYS A 245 9.38 31.50 11.08
N ALA A 246 8.75 30.89 12.08
CA ALA A 246 7.31 30.97 12.30
C ALA A 246 6.91 32.36 12.84
N ASP A 247 6.95 33.39 11.99
CA ASP A 247 6.61 34.76 12.36
C ASP A 247 5.44 35.28 11.53
N LEU A 248 4.24 35.17 12.11
CA LEU A 248 3.00 35.69 11.52
C LEU A 248 2.76 37.18 11.82
N ALA A 249 3.55 37.82 12.69
CA ALA A 249 3.40 39.25 12.96
C ALA A 249 3.98 40.08 11.81
N ASN A 250 5.06 39.59 11.20
CA ASN A 250 5.80 40.30 10.15
C ASN A 250 5.58 39.72 8.73
N GLY A 251 4.72 38.71 8.58
CA GLY A 251 4.46 38.11 7.28
C GLY A 251 3.64 36.82 7.35
N VAL A 252 3.88 35.91 6.41
CA VAL A 252 3.09 34.69 6.19
C VAL A 252 3.96 33.45 6.11
N LEU A 253 3.38 32.30 6.47
CA LEU A 253 4.02 31.00 6.30
C LEU A 253 3.46 30.33 5.05
N LEU A 254 4.34 29.74 4.24
CA LEU A 254 3.96 29.07 3.00
C LEU A 254 4.23 27.57 3.10
N ALA A 255 3.31 26.74 2.60
CA ALA A 255 3.53 25.31 2.50
C ALA A 255 4.73 25.02 1.58
N GLN A 256 5.58 24.07 1.96
CA GLN A 256 6.73 23.65 1.16
C GLN A 256 6.32 23.23 -0.26
N SER A 257 5.21 22.50 -0.42
CA SER A 257 4.71 22.10 -1.73
C SER A 257 4.42 23.28 -2.66
N VAL A 258 3.82 24.36 -2.12
CA VAL A 258 3.51 25.58 -2.88
C VAL A 258 4.80 26.36 -3.17
N ALA A 259 5.72 26.41 -2.21
CA ALA A 259 7.01 27.06 -2.37
C ALA A 259 7.85 26.40 -3.48
N ASP A 260 7.94 25.06 -3.48
CA ASP A 260 8.69 24.28 -4.46
C ASP A 260 8.06 24.37 -5.86
N GLU A 261 6.72 24.28 -5.96
CA GLU A 261 6.00 24.41 -7.24
C GLU A 261 6.20 25.80 -7.88
N ARG A 262 6.25 26.85 -7.06
CA ARG A 262 6.33 28.24 -7.53
C ARG A 262 7.74 28.84 -7.45
N GLY A 263 8.72 28.08 -6.97
CA GLY A 263 10.09 28.55 -6.75
C GLY A 263 10.20 29.71 -5.76
N ILE A 264 9.26 29.82 -4.82
CA ILE A 264 9.20 30.90 -3.82
C ILE A 264 10.12 30.56 -2.66
N LYS A 265 10.91 31.54 -2.22
CA LYS A 265 11.84 31.40 -1.09
C LYS A 265 11.42 32.26 0.08
N VAL A 266 11.96 31.92 1.25
CA VAL A 266 11.84 32.78 2.44
C VAL A 266 12.43 34.15 2.12
N GLY A 267 11.65 35.19 2.37
CA GLY A 267 12.01 36.57 2.07
C GLY A 267 11.30 37.16 0.84
N ASP A 268 10.72 36.33 -0.02
CA ASP A 268 9.96 36.79 -1.17
C ASP A 268 8.61 37.39 -0.75
N THR A 269 8.10 38.28 -1.59
CA THR A 269 6.80 38.91 -1.39
C THR A 269 5.76 38.23 -2.27
N ILE A 270 4.67 37.80 -1.66
CA ILE A 270 3.54 37.16 -2.34
C ILE A 270 2.28 37.99 -2.21
N THR A 271 1.46 37.99 -3.25
CA THR A 271 0.13 38.59 -3.22
C THR A 271 -0.90 37.47 -3.17
N VAL A 272 -1.74 37.49 -2.15
CA VAL A 272 -2.80 36.52 -1.94
C VAL A 272 -4.13 37.25 -2.02
N SER A 273 -5.04 36.71 -2.82
CA SER A 273 -6.39 37.22 -3.00
C SER A 273 -7.37 36.22 -2.37
N PRO A 274 -7.97 36.50 -1.20
CA PRO A 274 -9.03 35.67 -0.63
C PRO A 274 -10.24 35.63 -1.56
N GLY A 275 -10.77 34.43 -1.79
CA GLY A 275 -11.88 34.22 -2.71
C GLY A 275 -11.95 32.78 -3.24
N GLN A 276 -13.16 32.34 -3.59
CA GLN A 276 -13.40 30.98 -4.06
C GLN A 276 -12.93 30.81 -5.52
N PRO A 277 -12.17 29.75 -5.86
CA PRO A 277 -11.73 29.51 -7.24
C PRO A 277 -12.95 29.35 -8.16
N GLY A 278 -12.99 30.13 -9.25
CA GLY A 278 -14.00 29.98 -10.31
C GLY A 278 -15.32 30.73 -10.13
N SER A 279 -15.44 31.61 -9.13
CA SER A 279 -16.55 32.57 -9.03
C SER A 279 -16.12 33.94 -9.58
N PRO A 280 -16.31 34.26 -10.88
CA PRO A 280 -15.95 35.56 -11.46
C PRO A 280 -16.67 36.76 -10.81
N ASP A 281 -17.77 36.51 -10.09
CA ASP A 281 -18.55 37.53 -9.39
C ASP A 281 -18.30 37.60 -7.87
N SER A 282 -17.36 36.81 -7.33
CA SER A 282 -16.93 37.04 -5.94
C SER A 282 -15.97 38.22 -5.94
N PRO A 283 -16.34 39.39 -5.39
CA PRO A 283 -15.44 40.53 -5.35
C PRO A 283 -14.16 40.07 -4.65
N SER A 284 -13.00 40.30 -5.28
CA SER A 284 -11.71 40.09 -4.64
C SER A 284 -11.77 40.77 -3.28
N GLN A 285 -11.68 39.99 -2.21
CA GLN A 285 -11.98 40.49 -0.85
C GLN A 285 -10.84 41.35 -0.28
N GLY A 286 -10.17 42.11 -1.15
CA GLY A 286 -8.90 42.78 -0.88
C GLY A 286 -7.74 41.83 -1.11
N GLU A 287 -6.89 42.13 -2.10
CA GLU A 287 -5.60 41.48 -2.20
C GLU A 287 -4.71 41.97 -1.05
N PHE A 288 -4.05 41.06 -0.37
CA PHE A 288 -3.01 41.41 0.59
C PHE A 288 -1.66 40.93 0.09
N THR A 289 -0.67 41.80 0.23
CA THR A 289 0.71 41.52 -0.15
C THR A 289 1.50 41.31 1.14
N ALA A 290 2.11 40.14 1.28
CA ALA A 290 2.85 39.78 2.48
C ALA A 290 4.17 39.10 2.14
N LYS A 291 5.15 39.27 3.03
CA LYS A 291 6.47 38.64 2.91
C LYS A 291 6.41 37.22 3.49
N VAL A 292 7.02 36.27 2.79
CA VAL A 292 7.16 34.88 3.27
C VAL A 292 8.23 34.86 4.36
N THR A 293 7.82 34.64 5.61
CA THR A 293 8.72 34.62 6.79
C THR A 293 9.23 33.21 7.08
N GLY A 294 8.47 32.19 6.69
CA GLY A 294 8.86 30.80 6.83
C GLY A 294 8.15 29.87 5.86
N ILE A 295 8.78 28.72 5.60
CA ILE A 295 8.22 27.61 4.84
C ILE A 295 8.01 26.46 5.80
N TYR A 296 6.79 25.93 5.88
CA TYR A 296 6.45 24.81 6.74
C TYR A 296 6.30 23.50 5.95
N ALA A 297 6.59 22.38 6.63
CA ALA A 297 6.43 21.04 6.07
C ALA A 297 4.96 20.72 5.78
N HIS A 298 4.68 19.56 5.17
CA HIS A 298 3.30 19.12 4.98
C HIS A 298 2.54 19.06 6.32
N SER A 299 1.31 19.60 6.37
CA SER A 299 0.47 19.68 7.57
C SER A 299 -1.01 19.42 7.24
N GLN A 300 -1.70 18.68 8.12
CA GLN A 300 -3.14 18.45 8.02
C GLN A 300 -3.93 19.62 8.61
N VAL A 301 -3.33 20.35 9.56
CA VAL A 301 -3.95 21.49 10.23
C VAL A 301 -3.76 22.76 9.42
N PHE A 302 -2.57 22.96 8.86
CA PHE A 302 -2.19 24.12 8.08
C PHE A 302 -2.16 23.77 6.59
N ARG A 303 -2.88 24.53 5.77
CA ARG A 303 -2.94 24.31 4.32
C ARG A 303 -2.62 25.59 3.57
N GLY A 304 -1.88 25.43 2.48
CA GLY A 304 -1.48 26.51 1.57
C GLY A 304 -0.70 27.61 2.28
N VAL A 305 -1.33 28.77 2.49
CA VAL A 305 -0.70 29.92 3.17
C VAL A 305 -1.30 30.12 4.56
N VAL A 306 -0.45 30.26 5.56
CA VAL A 306 -0.85 30.58 6.94
C VAL A 306 -0.65 32.06 7.18
N VAL A 307 -1.70 32.72 7.64
CA VAL A 307 -1.71 34.17 7.91
C VAL A 307 -2.20 34.46 9.31
N ASN A 308 -1.80 35.61 9.84
CA ASN A 308 -2.41 36.12 11.07
C ASN A 308 -3.87 36.48 10.80
N ARG A 309 -4.78 36.08 11.69
CA ARG A 309 -6.20 36.41 11.58
C ARG A 309 -6.48 37.91 11.47
N SER A 310 -5.64 38.78 12.04
CA SER A 310 -5.80 40.23 11.95
C SER A 310 -5.65 40.79 10.53
N VAL A 311 -5.02 40.03 9.62
CA VAL A 311 -4.78 40.43 8.22
C VAL A 311 -5.94 40.01 7.32
N MET A 312 -6.78 39.06 7.77
CA MET A 312 -7.92 38.61 6.98
C MET A 312 -9.07 39.63 6.99
N PRO A 313 -9.71 39.88 5.84
CA PRO A 313 -10.84 40.78 5.74
C PRO A 313 -12.05 40.20 6.48
N ALA A 314 -12.86 41.05 7.12
CA ALA A 314 -13.97 40.62 7.98
C ALA A 314 -15.10 39.86 7.26
N ASN A 315 -15.15 39.94 5.93
CA ASN A 315 -16.07 39.25 5.03
C ASN A 315 -15.47 37.97 4.40
N ALA A 316 -14.28 37.54 4.83
CA ALA A 316 -13.71 36.26 4.46
C ALA A 316 -14.68 35.13 4.74
N THR A 317 -15.00 34.33 3.72
CA THR A 317 -15.83 33.13 3.83
C THR A 317 -14.99 32.00 4.45
N ASP A 318 -14.49 32.25 5.65
CA ASP A 318 -13.67 31.32 6.41
C ASP A 318 -14.59 30.54 7.36
N TYR A 319 -14.35 29.24 7.50
CA TYR A 319 -15.04 28.42 8.50
C TYR A 319 -14.05 27.96 9.57
N LEU A 320 -14.53 27.88 10.82
CA LEU A 320 -13.77 27.28 11.91
C LEU A 320 -13.70 25.78 11.68
N ALA A 321 -12.50 25.28 11.33
CA ALA A 321 -12.31 23.86 11.05
C ALA A 321 -12.39 23.04 12.34
N ALA A 322 -11.64 23.46 13.37
CA ALA A 322 -11.66 22.88 14.70
C ALA A 322 -11.13 23.89 15.73
N ILE A 323 -11.37 23.64 17.01
CA ILE A 323 -10.83 24.42 18.12
C ILE A 323 -9.86 23.52 18.88
N TYR A 324 -8.59 23.93 18.94
CA TYR A 324 -7.53 23.25 19.64
C TYR A 324 -7.33 23.91 21.00
N VAL A 325 -7.49 23.14 22.06
CA VAL A 325 -7.52 23.62 23.45
C VAL A 325 -6.38 22.97 24.20
N THR A 326 -5.53 23.77 24.82
CA THR A 326 -4.53 23.28 25.78
C THR A 326 -4.82 23.80 27.17
N GLY A 327 -4.42 23.03 28.17
CA GLY A 327 -4.62 23.35 29.57
C GLY A 327 -3.75 22.49 30.47
N GLY A 328 -4.09 22.44 31.76
CA GLY A 328 -3.44 21.62 32.77
C GLY A 328 -3.42 20.12 32.43
N ASP A 329 -4.31 19.32 33.03
CA ASP A 329 -4.42 17.89 32.68
C ASP A 329 -5.35 17.72 31.46
N PRO A 330 -4.87 17.19 30.32
CA PRO A 330 -5.69 17.00 29.12
C PRO A 330 -6.95 16.16 29.36
N ALA A 331 -6.87 15.17 30.26
CA ALA A 331 -8.02 14.33 30.59
C ALA A 331 -9.07 15.11 31.40
N ALA A 332 -8.63 15.97 32.32
CA ALA A 332 -9.53 16.85 33.08
C ALA A 332 -10.15 17.93 32.20
N VAL A 333 -9.37 18.54 31.30
CA VAL A 333 -9.85 19.53 30.32
C VAL A 333 -10.85 18.90 29.36
N GLY A 334 -10.56 17.70 28.84
CA GLY A 334 -11.49 16.94 28.00
C GLY A 334 -12.83 16.71 28.70
N LYS A 335 -12.82 16.23 29.94
CA LYS A 335 -14.06 16.03 30.74
C LYS A 335 -14.81 17.34 31.01
N ALA A 336 -14.09 18.44 31.27
CA ALA A 336 -14.71 19.75 31.49
C ALA A 336 -15.37 20.28 30.21
N LEU A 337 -14.74 20.06 29.05
CA LEU A 337 -15.31 20.38 27.74
C LEU A 337 -16.53 19.50 27.43
N ASP A 338 -16.45 18.19 27.68
CA ASP A 338 -17.58 17.26 27.51
C ASP A 338 -18.78 17.69 28.35
N ALA A 339 -18.55 18.03 29.63
CA ALA A 339 -19.61 18.54 30.51
C ALA A 339 -20.18 19.88 30.03
N ALA A 340 -19.34 20.78 29.49
CA ALA A 340 -19.78 22.05 28.94
C ALA A 340 -20.61 21.90 27.66
N PHE A 341 -20.46 20.82 26.91
CA PHE A 341 -21.17 20.56 25.66
C PHE A 341 -22.17 19.40 25.72
N ALA A 342 -22.49 18.89 26.92
CA ALA A 342 -23.44 17.79 27.09
C ALA A 342 -24.82 18.06 26.45
N ASP A 343 -25.26 19.32 26.41
CA ASP A 343 -26.54 19.75 25.82
C ASP A 343 -26.47 19.96 24.29
N ARG A 344 -25.29 19.79 23.68
CA ARG A 344 -24.96 20.13 22.29
C ARG A 344 -24.44 18.90 21.53
N PRO A 345 -25.33 18.02 21.02
CA PRO A 345 -24.92 16.82 20.29
C PRO A 345 -24.25 17.11 18.94
N ASP A 346 -24.30 18.36 18.48
CA ASP A 346 -23.62 18.86 17.29
C ASP A 346 -22.12 19.13 17.51
N VAL A 347 -21.62 19.03 18.75
CA VAL A 347 -20.21 19.29 19.10
C VAL A 347 -19.59 18.02 19.70
N VAL A 348 -18.39 17.68 19.23
CA VAL A 348 -17.63 16.53 19.73
C VAL A 348 -16.28 17.02 20.24
N VAL A 349 -15.90 16.54 21.43
CA VAL A 349 -14.58 16.74 22.02
C VAL A 349 -13.78 15.47 21.77
N LEU A 350 -12.61 15.61 21.16
CA LEU A 350 -11.70 14.54 20.83
C LEU A 350 -10.36 14.78 21.51
N ASP A 351 -9.69 13.70 21.91
CA ASP A 351 -8.27 13.75 22.19
C ASP A 351 -7.46 13.60 20.89
N ARG A 352 -6.15 13.81 20.99
CA ARG A 352 -5.25 13.70 19.83
C ARG A 352 -5.31 12.31 19.16
N GLU A 353 -5.43 11.23 19.93
CA GLU A 353 -5.44 9.87 19.39
C GLU A 353 -6.75 9.56 18.65
N ALA A 354 -7.88 10.10 19.12
CA ALA A 354 -9.16 10.02 18.44
C ALA A 354 -9.17 10.83 17.14
N VAL A 355 -8.50 11.99 17.10
CA VAL A 355 -8.28 12.75 15.86
C VAL A 355 -7.45 11.94 14.88
N ILE A 356 -6.33 11.35 15.32
CA ILE A 356 -5.50 10.47 14.47
C ILE A 356 -6.36 9.34 13.88
N LYS A 357 -7.12 8.64 14.72
CA LYS A 357 -8.02 7.56 14.27
C LYS A 357 -9.07 8.02 13.27
N GLN A 358 -9.61 9.22 13.42
CA GLN A 358 -10.58 9.76 12.49
C GLN A 358 -9.97 9.97 11.10
N TYR A 359 -8.75 10.52 11.02
CA TYR A 359 -8.06 10.71 9.74
C TYR A 359 -7.59 9.39 9.12
N THR A 360 -7.12 8.43 9.93
CA THR A 360 -6.71 7.12 9.41
C THR A 360 -7.90 6.25 9.02
N ALA A 361 -9.09 6.47 9.57
CA ALA A 361 -10.28 5.67 9.27
C ALA A 361 -10.67 5.69 7.78
N GLU A 362 -10.43 6.80 7.07
CA GLU A 362 -10.69 6.88 5.62
C GLU A 362 -9.72 6.00 4.83
N VAL A 363 -8.44 5.99 5.23
CA VAL A 363 -7.41 5.13 4.66
C VAL A 363 -7.73 3.66 4.95
N ASP A 364 -8.10 3.34 6.19
CA ASP A 364 -8.52 2.01 6.63
C ASP A 364 -9.70 1.49 5.78
N LEU A 365 -10.72 2.32 5.55
CA LEU A 365 -11.88 1.94 4.75
C LEU A 365 -11.47 1.61 3.31
N ALA A 366 -10.65 2.45 2.69
CA ALA A 366 -10.15 2.23 1.33
C ALA A 366 -9.31 0.94 1.24
N LEU A 367 -8.40 0.72 2.20
CA LEU A 367 -7.57 -0.48 2.27
C LEU A 367 -8.39 -1.75 2.51
N ASN A 368 -9.41 -1.69 3.37
CA ASN A 368 -10.29 -2.83 3.62
C ASN A 368 -11.04 -3.27 2.38
N ILE A 369 -11.49 -2.33 1.54
CA ILE A 369 -12.10 -2.64 0.24
C ILE A 369 -11.06 -3.33 -0.67
N VAL A 370 -9.84 -2.79 -0.74
CA VAL A 370 -8.75 -3.40 -1.52
C VAL A 370 -8.42 -4.81 -1.01
N TYR A 371 -8.35 -5.02 0.30
CA TYR A 371 -8.10 -6.33 0.90
C TYR A 371 -9.23 -7.33 0.63
N ALA A 372 -10.48 -6.89 0.60
CA ALA A 372 -11.59 -7.76 0.21
C ALA A 372 -11.44 -8.25 -1.24
N LEU A 373 -11.07 -7.35 -2.17
CA LEU A 373 -10.82 -7.68 -3.57
C LEU A 373 -9.59 -8.59 -3.73
N LEU A 374 -8.50 -8.30 -3.02
CA LEU A 374 -7.30 -9.13 -3.03
C LEU A 374 -7.55 -10.50 -2.40
N GLY A 375 -8.38 -10.58 -1.37
CA GLY A 375 -8.84 -11.85 -0.79
C GLY A 375 -9.55 -12.73 -1.82
N ALA A 376 -10.43 -12.16 -2.65
CA ALA A 376 -11.05 -12.87 -3.76
C ALA A 376 -10.00 -13.35 -4.79
N ALA A 377 -9.01 -12.51 -5.13
CA ALA A 377 -7.92 -12.90 -6.02
C ALA A 377 -7.07 -14.04 -5.45
N VAL A 378 -6.82 -14.05 -4.13
CA VAL A 378 -6.12 -15.15 -3.45
C VAL A 378 -6.92 -16.45 -3.56
N ILE A 379 -8.25 -16.42 -3.40
CA ILE A 379 -9.11 -17.61 -3.60
C ILE A 379 -8.94 -18.17 -5.02
N ILE A 380 -8.95 -17.32 -6.04
CA ILE A 380 -8.71 -17.73 -7.43
C ILE A 380 -7.32 -18.35 -7.58
N ALA A 381 -6.29 -17.76 -6.96
CA ALA A 381 -4.94 -18.32 -6.96
C ALA A 381 -4.88 -19.71 -6.29
N VAL A 382 -5.63 -19.94 -5.20
CA VAL A 382 -5.73 -21.25 -4.54
C VAL A 382 -6.25 -22.31 -5.52
N PHE A 383 -7.28 -22.00 -6.31
CA PHE A 383 -7.77 -22.93 -7.34
C PHE A 383 -6.70 -23.28 -8.38
N GLY A 384 -5.89 -22.29 -8.79
CA GLY A 384 -4.74 -22.53 -9.68
C GLY A 384 -3.72 -23.50 -9.09
N VAL A 385 -3.42 -23.37 -7.80
CA VAL A 385 -2.53 -24.28 -7.06
C VAL A 385 -3.12 -25.68 -6.96
N VAL A 386 -4.41 -25.80 -6.61
CA VAL A 386 -5.12 -27.09 -6.56
C VAL A 386 -5.02 -27.82 -7.89
N ASN A 387 -5.32 -27.13 -9.00
CA ASN A 387 -5.28 -27.71 -10.34
C ASN A 387 -3.88 -28.21 -10.70
N THR A 388 -2.85 -27.42 -10.38
CA THR A 388 -1.47 -27.79 -10.70
C THR A 388 -0.96 -28.94 -9.82
N LEU A 389 -1.33 -28.97 -8.52
CA LEU A 389 -1.02 -30.09 -7.63
C LEU A 389 -1.74 -31.37 -8.05
N ALA A 390 -2.99 -31.26 -8.52
CA ALA A 390 -3.74 -32.38 -9.05
C ALA A 390 -3.02 -33.02 -10.25
N LEU A 391 -2.61 -32.19 -11.22
CA LEU A 391 -1.84 -32.65 -12.38
C LEU A 391 -0.50 -33.28 -11.96
N SER A 392 0.23 -32.64 -11.06
CA SER A 392 1.49 -33.16 -10.50
C SER A 392 1.33 -34.54 -9.83
N VAL A 393 0.20 -34.79 -9.18
CA VAL A 393 -0.11 -36.11 -8.60
C VAL A 393 -0.33 -37.14 -9.71
N LEU A 394 -1.06 -36.78 -10.78
CA LEU A 394 -1.30 -37.67 -11.91
C LEU A 394 0.00 -38.07 -12.62
N GLU A 395 0.91 -37.11 -12.85
CA GLU A 395 2.23 -37.36 -13.45
C GLU A 395 3.11 -38.27 -12.58
N ARG A 396 2.92 -38.27 -11.25
CA ARG A 396 3.72 -39.05 -10.28
C ARG A 396 3.01 -40.31 -9.78
N THR A 397 1.91 -40.72 -10.43
CA THR A 397 1.11 -41.88 -10.00
C THR A 397 1.96 -43.15 -9.88
N ARG A 398 2.86 -43.39 -10.84
CA ARG A 398 3.80 -44.52 -10.82
C ARG A 398 4.80 -44.45 -9.65
N GLU A 399 5.40 -43.28 -9.40
CA GLU A 399 6.32 -43.08 -8.28
C GLU A 399 5.64 -43.35 -6.93
N ILE A 400 4.38 -42.91 -6.79
CA ILE A 400 3.55 -43.17 -5.60
C ILE A 400 3.19 -44.66 -5.49
N GLY A 401 2.85 -45.31 -6.61
CA GLY A 401 2.58 -46.75 -6.68
C GLY A 401 3.77 -47.58 -6.21
N VAL A 402 4.98 -47.29 -6.68
CA VAL A 402 6.22 -47.95 -6.25
C VAL A 402 6.49 -47.71 -4.77
N PHE A 403 6.37 -46.46 -4.29
CA PHE A 403 6.51 -46.16 -2.86
C PHE A 403 5.55 -46.99 -1.99
N ARG A 404 4.31 -47.17 -2.46
CA ARG A 404 3.30 -47.96 -1.76
C ARG A 404 3.54 -49.46 -1.85
N ALA A 405 4.07 -49.96 -2.96
CA ALA A 405 4.46 -51.37 -3.11
C ALA A 405 5.59 -51.76 -2.15
N VAL A 406 6.52 -50.82 -1.85
CA VAL A 406 7.61 -51.01 -0.87
C VAL A 406 7.15 -50.75 0.59
N GLY A 407 5.85 -50.54 0.82
CA GLY A 407 5.26 -50.47 2.17
C GLY A 407 4.93 -49.06 2.68
N ALA A 408 4.97 -48.01 1.84
CA ALA A 408 4.53 -46.68 2.27
C ALA A 408 3.04 -46.66 2.62
N THR A 409 2.71 -46.21 3.84
CA THR A 409 1.32 -46.06 4.27
C THR A 409 0.61 -44.92 3.53
N ARG A 410 -0.72 -45.02 3.39
CA ARG A 410 -1.57 -43.95 2.83
C ARG A 410 -1.37 -42.61 3.57
N THR A 411 -1.15 -42.67 4.88
CA THR A 411 -0.87 -41.50 5.72
C THR A 411 0.47 -40.85 5.37
N LEU A 412 1.50 -41.64 5.08
CA LEU A 412 2.81 -41.12 4.65
C LEU A 412 2.71 -40.37 3.32
N VAL A 413 2.04 -40.96 2.33
CA VAL A 413 1.79 -40.31 1.03
C VAL A 413 1.00 -39.01 1.22
N ARG A 414 -0.10 -39.04 1.97
CA ARG A 414 -0.93 -37.84 2.21
C ARG A 414 -0.16 -36.73 2.93
N ARG A 415 0.64 -37.07 3.95
CA ARG A 415 1.46 -36.09 4.69
C ARG A 415 2.57 -35.53 3.80
N SER A 416 3.17 -36.34 2.93
CA SER A 416 4.19 -35.88 1.99
C SER A 416 3.66 -34.82 1.03
N VAL A 417 2.55 -35.11 0.34
CA VAL A 417 1.92 -34.15 -0.60
C VAL A 417 1.52 -32.86 0.11
N ARG A 418 0.95 -32.96 1.32
CA ARG A 418 0.59 -31.77 2.11
C ARG A 418 1.81 -30.93 2.51
N ARG A 419 2.91 -31.58 2.92
CA ARG A 419 4.15 -30.88 3.28
C ARG A 419 4.83 -30.27 2.05
N GLU A 420 4.78 -30.93 0.89
CA GLU A 420 5.28 -30.37 -0.38
C GLU A 420 4.53 -29.08 -0.72
N SER A 421 3.20 -29.10 -0.65
CA SER A 421 2.39 -27.90 -0.89
C SER A 421 2.66 -26.78 0.11
N VAL A 422 2.88 -27.10 1.39
CA VAL A 422 3.26 -26.09 2.38
C VAL A 422 4.61 -25.47 2.04
N VAL A 423 5.62 -26.27 1.67
CA VAL A 423 6.94 -25.75 1.26
C VAL A 423 6.81 -24.81 0.05
N ILE A 424 6.02 -25.19 -0.95
CA ILE A 424 5.75 -24.37 -2.14
C ILE A 424 5.03 -23.08 -1.76
N ALA A 425 3.99 -23.16 -0.92
CA ALA A 425 3.21 -22.01 -0.50
C ALA A 425 4.04 -21.05 0.38
N SER A 426 4.88 -21.57 1.27
CA SER A 426 5.80 -20.76 2.07
C SER A 426 6.88 -20.10 1.21
N TYR A 427 7.39 -20.80 0.19
CA TYR A 427 8.33 -20.21 -0.77
C TYR A 427 7.69 -19.07 -1.57
N GLY A 428 6.52 -19.31 -2.16
CA GLY A 428 5.76 -18.28 -2.87
C GLY A 428 5.37 -17.13 -1.95
N GLY A 429 5.03 -17.43 -0.69
CA GLY A 429 4.70 -16.43 0.31
C GLY A 429 5.91 -15.57 0.71
N LEU A 430 7.06 -16.18 0.96
CA LEU A 430 8.28 -15.44 1.28
C LEU A 430 8.66 -14.48 0.15
N LEU A 431 8.68 -14.97 -1.10
CA LEU A 431 8.94 -14.10 -2.24
C LEU A 431 7.85 -13.04 -2.42
N GLY A 432 6.59 -13.39 -2.20
CA GLY A 432 5.47 -12.46 -2.30
C GLY A 432 5.64 -11.29 -1.33
N VAL A 433 5.94 -11.58 -0.06
CA VAL A 433 6.22 -10.56 0.96
C VAL A 433 7.37 -9.67 0.54
N VAL A 434 8.52 -10.26 0.20
CA VAL A 434 9.74 -9.48 -0.13
C VAL A 434 9.47 -8.57 -1.31
N VAL A 435 8.89 -9.09 -2.39
CA VAL A 435 8.64 -8.29 -3.58
C VAL A 435 7.52 -7.29 -3.35
N GLY A 436 6.49 -7.65 -2.61
CA GLY A 436 5.38 -6.74 -2.31
C GLY A 436 5.81 -5.59 -1.42
N VAL A 437 6.65 -5.80 -0.40
CA VAL A 437 7.19 -4.68 0.40
C VAL A 437 8.05 -3.75 -0.46
N LEU A 438 8.91 -4.29 -1.33
CA LEU A 438 9.71 -3.48 -2.25
C LEU A 438 8.84 -2.71 -3.24
N LEU A 439 7.82 -3.37 -3.82
CA LEU A 439 6.87 -2.74 -4.72
C LEU A 439 6.04 -1.67 -4.00
N GLY A 440 5.63 -1.93 -2.75
CA GLY A 440 4.93 -0.97 -1.89
C GLY A 440 5.76 0.27 -1.60
N GLY A 441 7.06 0.10 -1.35
CA GLY A 441 8.00 1.24 -1.22
C GLY A 441 8.09 2.07 -2.50
N VAL A 442 8.16 1.43 -3.68
CA VAL A 442 8.12 2.14 -4.96
C VAL A 442 6.79 2.87 -5.16
N MET A 443 5.66 2.22 -4.86
CA MET A 443 4.34 2.83 -4.97
C MET A 443 4.19 4.05 -4.04
N GLN A 444 4.59 3.92 -2.77
CA GLN A 444 4.59 5.02 -1.82
C GLN A 444 5.44 6.18 -2.33
N HIS A 445 6.66 5.92 -2.80
CA HIS A 445 7.55 6.94 -3.32
C HIS A 445 6.92 7.70 -4.50
N VAL A 446 6.32 6.97 -5.44
CA VAL A 446 5.65 7.58 -6.60
C VAL A 446 4.43 8.42 -6.19
N ILE A 447 3.69 8.00 -5.16
CA ILE A 447 2.48 8.70 -4.69
C ILE A 447 2.84 9.93 -3.85
N THR A 448 3.81 9.81 -2.95
CA THR A 448 4.08 10.78 -1.88
C THR A 448 5.37 11.58 -2.07
N GLY A 449 6.30 11.11 -2.91
CA GLY A 449 7.66 11.64 -3.01
C GLY A 449 8.59 11.21 -1.86
N ALA A 450 8.07 10.53 -0.83
CA ALA A 450 8.86 10.05 0.31
C ALA A 450 9.90 9.02 -0.12
N PRO A 451 11.09 8.95 0.49
CA PRO A 451 12.12 7.99 0.12
C PRO A 451 11.59 6.55 0.12
N ILE A 452 12.01 5.76 -0.88
CA ILE A 452 11.52 4.37 -1.09
C ILE A 452 11.69 3.49 0.16
N PHE A 453 12.72 3.73 0.98
CA PHE A 453 13.02 2.92 2.17
C PHE A 453 12.49 3.51 3.49
N ASP A 454 11.87 4.68 3.45
CA ASP A 454 11.21 5.29 4.61
C ASP A 454 9.74 4.84 4.66
N LEU A 455 9.55 3.52 4.71
CA LEU A 455 8.25 2.88 4.68
C LEU A 455 7.94 2.22 6.02
N ALA A 456 6.68 2.26 6.42
CA ALA A 456 6.20 1.48 7.55
C ALA A 456 5.83 0.07 7.07
N VAL A 457 6.53 -0.95 7.58
CA VAL A 457 6.17 -2.35 7.30
C VAL A 457 5.09 -2.80 8.29
N PRO A 458 3.87 -3.16 7.84
CA PRO A 458 2.84 -3.68 8.72
C PRO A 458 3.15 -5.14 9.09
N LEU A 459 4.05 -5.33 10.06
CA LEU A 459 4.45 -6.64 10.55
C LEU A 459 3.26 -7.56 10.90
N PRO A 460 2.16 -7.08 11.52
CA PRO A 460 0.99 -7.92 11.78
C PRO A 460 0.33 -8.46 10.51
N VAL A 461 0.21 -7.63 9.47
CA VAL A 461 -0.37 -8.03 8.18
C VAL A 461 0.58 -9.00 7.46
N VAL A 462 1.88 -8.72 7.46
CA VAL A 462 2.88 -9.61 6.86
C VAL A 462 2.89 -10.98 7.56
N ALA A 463 2.86 -10.99 8.90
CA ALA A 463 2.83 -12.22 9.68
C ALA A 463 1.53 -13.03 9.47
N SER A 464 0.37 -12.35 9.47
CA SER A 464 -0.91 -13.01 9.24
C SER A 464 -1.01 -13.55 7.81
N ALA A 465 -0.49 -12.82 6.82
CA ALA A 465 -0.50 -13.25 5.44
C ALA A 465 0.45 -14.44 5.20
N LEU A 466 1.65 -14.45 5.81
CA LEU A 466 2.54 -15.62 5.81
C LEU A 466 1.91 -16.84 6.53
N GLY A 467 1.22 -16.62 7.65
CA GLY A 467 0.46 -17.67 8.32
C GLY A 467 -0.67 -18.21 7.42
N GLY A 468 -1.40 -17.31 6.76
CA GLY A 468 -2.45 -17.62 5.79
C GLY A 468 -1.92 -18.46 4.62
N MET A 469 -0.70 -18.19 4.15
CA MET A 469 -0.05 -19.00 3.11
C MET A 469 0.14 -20.47 3.50
N VAL A 470 0.48 -20.73 4.76
CA VAL A 470 0.59 -22.10 5.27
C VAL A 470 -0.79 -22.78 5.28
N VAL A 471 -1.83 -22.05 5.69
CA VAL A 471 -3.22 -22.55 5.68
C VAL A 471 -3.67 -22.85 4.25
N VAL A 472 -3.47 -21.93 3.31
CA VAL A 472 -3.77 -22.10 1.89
C VAL A 472 -3.02 -23.31 1.32
N GLY A 473 -1.73 -23.46 1.61
CA GLY A 473 -0.94 -24.61 1.16
C GLY A 473 -1.48 -25.94 1.71
N VAL A 474 -1.97 -25.97 2.96
CA VAL A 474 -2.62 -27.14 3.53
C VAL A 474 -3.95 -27.43 2.82
N LEU A 475 -4.81 -26.43 2.68
CA LEU A 475 -6.15 -26.55 2.10
C LEU A 475 -6.09 -26.98 0.63
N ALA A 476 -5.23 -26.35 -0.17
CA ALA A 476 -5.04 -26.66 -1.58
C ALA A 476 -4.62 -28.12 -1.80
N ALA A 477 -3.83 -28.69 -0.87
CA ALA A 477 -3.36 -30.06 -0.96
C ALA A 477 -4.36 -31.10 -0.43
N LEU A 478 -5.46 -30.72 0.24
CA LEU A 478 -6.36 -31.69 0.88
C LEU A 478 -6.97 -32.68 -0.12
N TRP A 479 -7.44 -32.18 -1.26
CA TRP A 479 -8.04 -33.03 -2.30
C TRP A 479 -7.00 -33.82 -3.08
N PRO A 480 -5.93 -33.22 -3.65
CA PRO A 480 -4.88 -33.97 -4.35
C PRO A 480 -4.20 -35.03 -3.48
N ALA A 481 -3.92 -34.72 -2.21
CA ALA A 481 -3.29 -35.66 -1.29
C ALA A 481 -4.19 -36.85 -0.94
N ARG A 482 -5.51 -36.64 -0.86
CA ARG A 482 -6.48 -37.74 -0.67
C ARG A 482 -6.53 -38.63 -1.91
N ARG A 483 -6.53 -38.03 -3.10
CA ARG A 483 -6.52 -38.77 -4.37
C ARG A 483 -5.25 -39.61 -4.52
N ALA A 484 -4.08 -39.01 -4.31
CA ALA A 484 -2.78 -39.69 -4.31
C ALA A 484 -2.71 -40.89 -3.34
N ALA A 485 -3.28 -40.75 -2.15
CA ALA A 485 -3.28 -41.80 -1.14
C ALA A 485 -4.24 -42.96 -1.47
N ARG A 486 -5.20 -42.77 -2.39
CA ARG A 486 -6.20 -43.76 -2.78
C ARG A 486 -5.90 -44.47 -4.09
N THR A 487 -4.86 -44.09 -4.82
CA THR A 487 -4.44 -44.76 -6.05
C THR A 487 -4.28 -46.27 -5.83
N ASP A 488 -4.83 -47.10 -6.73
CA ASP A 488 -4.61 -48.55 -6.67
C ASP A 488 -3.16 -48.87 -7.06
N VAL A 489 -2.51 -49.74 -6.29
CA VAL A 489 -1.10 -50.11 -6.51
C VAL A 489 -0.95 -50.95 -7.76
N LEU A 490 -1.92 -51.83 -8.04
CA LEU A 490 -1.89 -52.70 -9.21
C LEU A 490 -2.12 -51.89 -10.50
N GLU A 491 -3.11 -50.99 -10.48
CA GLU A 491 -3.40 -50.10 -11.61
C GLU A 491 -2.24 -49.14 -11.89
N ALA A 492 -1.62 -48.56 -10.85
CA ALA A 492 -0.49 -47.64 -10.99
C ALA A 492 0.79 -48.27 -11.57
N ILE A 493 0.94 -49.60 -11.44
CA ILE A 493 2.07 -50.34 -12.01
C ILE A 493 1.72 -50.87 -13.41
N ALA A 494 0.44 -51.11 -13.71
CA ALA A 494 -0.04 -51.69 -14.96
C ALA A 494 -0.28 -50.70 -16.11
N THR A 495 -0.42 -49.40 -15.87
CA THR A 495 -0.63 -48.36 -16.93
C THR A 495 0.65 -48.02 -17.72
N SER A 496 1.39 -49.04 -18.15
CA SER A 496 2.57 -48.94 -19.04
C SER A 496 2.18 -48.76 -20.50
#